data_AF-A0A7Y5CKX6-F1
#
_entry.id   AF-A0A7Y5CKX6-F1
#
_cell.length_a   1.000
_cell.length_b   1.000
_cell.length_c   1.000
_cell.angle_alpha   90.00
_cell.angle_beta   90.00
_cell.angle_gamma   90.00
#
_symmetry.space_group_name_H-M   'P 1'
#
loop_
_entity.id
_entity.type
_entity.pdbx_description
1 polymer ?
#
loop_
_entity_poly.entity_id
_entity_poly.type
_entity_poly.pdbx_seq_one_letter_code
_entity_poly.pdbx_strand_id
1 'polypeptide(L)'
;MQPISAEIVEATWQKMATIPPSQAQKLIEQMSRQQPLILAYLMATGEDLLNHAERELLLYMGVVIWQMMQQGDKRPASVTEAMLEEVDRRNLSMLEYLEGDSEEEFLGTVQALMDSYNQREVLRYAVETLMEGDEEDFDEEFELEQEDELEEEHEHEHDDDMDEIEEDEDEDDEDDELDDQPDGIVRDEMKGMMMLYLKTVIDCLDQ
;
A
#
# COMPACT_ATOMS: atom_id res chain seq x y z
N MET A 1 24.05 -1.28 -0.64
CA MET A 1 24.29 -1.33 -2.11
C MET A 1 24.51 0.09 -2.66
N GLN A 2 24.93 0.32 -3.91
CA GLN A 2 24.75 1.67 -4.51
C GLN A 2 23.25 1.95 -4.72
N PRO A 3 22.79 3.21 -4.65
CA PRO A 3 21.40 3.56 -4.94
C PRO A 3 20.97 3.09 -6.34
N ILE A 4 19.82 2.43 -6.42
CA ILE A 4 19.16 2.12 -7.69
C ILE A 4 18.63 3.42 -8.29
N SER A 5 18.87 3.66 -9.59
CA SER A 5 18.39 4.86 -10.28
C SER A 5 16.92 4.74 -10.67
N ALA A 6 16.25 5.89 -10.83
CA ALA A 6 14.88 5.95 -11.34
C ALA A 6 14.73 5.25 -12.71
N GLU A 7 15.73 5.37 -13.59
CA GLU A 7 15.74 4.67 -14.89
C GLU A 7 15.69 3.13 -14.73
N ILE A 8 16.38 2.58 -13.73
CA ILE A 8 16.35 1.13 -13.45
C ILE A 8 14.99 0.73 -12.87
N VAL A 9 14.44 1.54 -11.97
CA VAL A 9 13.10 1.34 -11.39
C VAL A 9 12.05 1.29 -12.52
N GLU A 10 11.99 2.33 -13.36
CA GLU A 10 11.03 2.45 -14.46
C GLU A 10 11.17 1.30 -15.46
N ALA A 11 12.39 1.02 -15.93
CA ALA A 11 12.63 -0.07 -16.88
C ALA A 11 12.29 -1.44 -16.30
N THR A 12 12.48 -1.64 -14.99
CA THR A 12 12.14 -2.90 -14.33
C THR A 12 10.63 -3.04 -14.19
N TRP A 13 9.93 -2.00 -13.73
CA TRP A 13 8.48 -1.98 -13.61
C TRP A 13 7.79 -2.24 -14.95
N GLN A 14 8.17 -1.53 -16.02
CA GLN A 14 7.64 -1.73 -17.37
C GLN A 14 7.86 -3.17 -17.86
N LYS A 15 9.04 -3.73 -17.58
CA LYS A 15 9.32 -5.13 -17.92
C LYS A 15 8.39 -6.07 -17.16
N MET A 16 8.24 -5.88 -15.84
CA MET A 16 7.40 -6.72 -14.97
C MET A 16 5.93 -6.71 -15.40
N ALA A 17 5.40 -5.56 -15.82
CA ALA A 17 4.03 -5.42 -16.33
C ALA A 17 3.75 -6.26 -17.60
N THR A 18 4.79 -6.69 -18.32
CA THR A 18 4.65 -7.47 -19.58
C THR A 18 4.97 -8.95 -19.42
N ILE A 19 5.28 -9.41 -18.20
CA ILE A 19 5.69 -10.80 -17.96
C ILE A 19 4.48 -11.74 -18.09
N PRO A 20 4.55 -12.78 -18.93
CA PRO A 20 3.47 -13.75 -19.04
C PRO A 20 3.41 -14.66 -17.80
N PRO A 21 2.25 -15.25 -17.47
CA PRO A 21 2.08 -16.07 -16.26
C PRO A 21 3.09 -17.23 -16.11
N SER A 22 3.50 -17.84 -17.23
CA SER A 22 4.51 -18.92 -17.23
C SER A 22 5.92 -18.47 -16.83
N GLN A 23 6.21 -17.18 -16.98
CA GLN A 23 7.46 -16.57 -16.53
C GLN A 23 7.35 -16.07 -15.08
N ALA A 24 6.16 -15.67 -14.63
CA ALA A 24 5.93 -15.31 -13.22
C ALA A 24 6.26 -16.47 -12.27
N GLN A 25 5.85 -17.69 -12.59
CA GLN A 25 6.22 -18.89 -11.80
C GLN A 25 7.74 -19.08 -11.69
N LYS A 26 8.47 -18.81 -12.78
CA LYS A 26 9.93 -18.90 -12.79
C LYS A 26 10.59 -17.84 -11.92
N LEU A 27 9.99 -16.65 -11.81
CA LEU A 27 10.47 -15.61 -10.90
C LEU A 27 10.34 -16.05 -9.45
N ILE A 28 9.20 -16.63 -9.07
CA ILE A 28 9.00 -17.18 -7.72
C ILE A 28 10.00 -18.31 -7.43
N GLU A 29 10.23 -19.23 -8.38
CA GLU A 29 11.26 -20.27 -8.25
C GLU A 29 12.68 -19.71 -8.12
N GLN A 30 12.97 -18.60 -8.77
CA GLN A 30 14.28 -17.95 -8.66
C GLN A 30 14.42 -17.24 -7.31
N MET A 31 13.37 -16.55 -6.86
CA MET A 31 13.35 -15.87 -5.57
C MET A 31 13.45 -16.88 -4.43
N SER A 32 12.75 -18.01 -4.49
CA SER A 32 12.83 -19.06 -3.45
C SER A 32 14.23 -19.65 -3.30
N ARG A 33 15.07 -19.59 -4.34
CA ARG A 33 16.47 -20.03 -4.30
C ARG A 33 17.43 -18.94 -3.84
N GLN A 34 17.16 -17.68 -4.18
CA GLN A 34 18.07 -16.56 -3.95
C GLN A 34 17.77 -15.81 -2.65
N GLN A 35 16.49 -15.68 -2.32
CA GLN A 35 15.95 -14.96 -1.17
C GLN A 35 14.80 -15.77 -0.51
N PRO A 36 15.06 -17.00 -0.04
CA PRO A 36 14.02 -17.85 0.55
C PRO A 36 13.31 -17.21 1.74
N LEU A 37 14.05 -16.51 2.61
CA LEU A 37 13.48 -15.89 3.81
C LEU A 37 12.62 -14.66 3.50
N ILE A 38 13.00 -13.85 2.51
CA ILE A 38 12.16 -12.74 2.06
C ILE A 38 10.86 -13.25 1.44
N LEU A 39 10.94 -14.29 0.60
CA LEU A 39 9.74 -14.89 0.04
C LEU A 39 8.83 -15.46 1.14
N ALA A 40 9.40 -16.17 2.12
CA ALA A 40 8.65 -16.68 3.27
C ALA A 40 8.01 -15.55 4.08
N TYR A 41 8.74 -14.47 4.34
CA TYR A 41 8.24 -13.28 5.03
C TYR A 41 7.04 -12.67 4.30
N LEU A 42 7.16 -12.42 3.00
CA LEU A 42 6.07 -11.84 2.18
C LEU A 42 4.82 -12.73 2.12
N MET A 43 4.98 -14.05 2.19
CA MET A 43 3.83 -14.97 2.20
C MET A 43 3.14 -15.07 3.57
N ALA A 44 3.90 -14.92 4.65
CA ALA A 44 3.43 -15.11 6.03
C ALA A 44 2.99 -13.81 6.71
N THR A 45 3.57 -12.68 6.34
CA THR A 45 3.22 -11.39 6.96
C THR A 45 1.80 -10.97 6.56
N GLY A 46 1.10 -10.35 7.51
CA GLY A 46 -0.27 -9.90 7.29
C GLY A 46 -1.30 -11.01 7.07
N GLU A 47 -1.02 -12.29 7.36
CA GLU A 47 -1.98 -13.38 7.15
C GLU A 47 -3.30 -13.18 7.93
N ASP A 48 -3.23 -12.63 9.15
CA ASP A 48 -4.39 -12.36 10.01
C ASP A 48 -4.99 -10.94 9.82
N LEU A 49 -4.36 -10.11 8.98
CA LEU A 49 -4.61 -8.67 8.93
C LEU A 49 -4.99 -8.19 7.52
N LEU A 50 -4.30 -8.70 6.50
CA LEU A 50 -4.48 -8.35 5.11
C LEU A 50 -5.45 -9.33 4.43
N ASN A 51 -6.30 -8.80 3.55
CA ASN A 51 -7.18 -9.61 2.71
C ASN A 51 -6.38 -10.29 1.57
N HIS A 52 -7.07 -11.06 0.73
CA HIS A 52 -6.40 -11.79 -0.34
C HIS A 52 -5.72 -10.87 -1.36
N ALA A 53 -6.41 -9.83 -1.84
CA ALA A 53 -5.88 -8.88 -2.82
C ALA A 53 -4.65 -8.13 -2.29
N GLU A 54 -4.69 -7.66 -1.05
CA GLU A 54 -3.58 -6.97 -0.37
C GLU A 54 -2.35 -7.88 -0.26
N ARG A 55 -2.55 -9.16 0.10
CA ARG A 55 -1.44 -10.13 0.17
C ARG A 55 -0.85 -10.45 -1.20
N GLU A 56 -1.69 -10.54 -2.23
CA GLU A 56 -1.23 -10.73 -3.60
C GLU A 56 -0.43 -9.52 -4.11
N LEU A 57 -0.93 -8.30 -3.85
CA LEU A 57 -0.24 -7.06 -4.18
C LEU A 57 1.10 -6.95 -3.43
N LEU A 58 1.11 -7.23 -2.12
CA LEU A 58 2.32 -7.23 -1.29
C LEU A 58 3.39 -8.17 -1.86
N LEU A 59 2.99 -9.40 -2.20
CA LEU A 59 3.89 -10.38 -2.81
C LEU A 59 4.40 -9.91 -4.17
N TYR A 60 3.50 -9.40 -5.03
CA TYR A 60 3.87 -8.86 -6.34
C TYR A 60 4.90 -7.73 -6.21
N MET A 61 4.61 -6.72 -5.41
CA MET A 61 5.51 -5.57 -5.18
C MET A 61 6.84 -6.02 -4.59
N GLY A 62 6.83 -6.96 -3.63
CA GLY A 62 8.06 -7.53 -3.08
C GLY A 62 8.93 -8.23 -4.13
N VAL A 63 8.33 -8.93 -5.09
CA VAL A 63 9.04 -9.52 -6.23
C VAL A 63 9.60 -8.45 -7.16
N VAL A 64 8.83 -7.39 -7.45
CA VAL A 64 9.28 -6.27 -8.29
C VAL A 64 10.47 -5.54 -7.66
N ILE A 65 10.38 -5.23 -6.37
CA ILE A 65 11.48 -4.63 -5.59
C ILE A 65 12.72 -5.53 -5.64
N TRP A 66 12.56 -6.84 -5.41
CA TRP A 66 13.69 -7.77 -5.53
C TRP A 66 14.30 -7.75 -6.94
N GLN A 67 13.49 -7.65 -8.00
CA GLN A 67 14.00 -7.50 -9.36
C GLN A 67 14.75 -6.17 -9.58
N MET A 68 14.28 -5.06 -9.01
CA MET A 68 14.97 -3.77 -9.09
C MET A 68 16.34 -3.85 -8.40
N MET A 69 16.37 -4.40 -7.19
CA MET A 69 17.59 -4.55 -6.39
C MET A 69 18.61 -5.49 -7.07
N GLN A 70 18.17 -6.45 -7.88
CA GLN A 70 19.05 -7.34 -8.65
C GLN A 70 19.80 -6.66 -9.80
N GLN A 71 19.34 -5.47 -10.22
CA GLN A 71 19.93 -4.68 -11.30
C GLN A 71 20.98 -3.68 -10.80
N GLY A 72 21.21 -3.60 -9.48
CA GLY A 72 22.21 -2.74 -8.87
C GLY A 72 23.65 -3.12 -9.20
N ASP A 73 24.60 -2.35 -8.66
CA ASP A 73 26.05 -2.58 -8.83
C ASP A 73 26.49 -3.96 -8.31
N LYS A 74 25.75 -4.48 -7.33
CA LYS A 74 25.91 -5.79 -6.72
C LYS A 74 24.56 -6.43 -6.55
N ARG A 75 24.51 -7.76 -6.63
CA ARG A 75 23.30 -8.51 -6.29
C ARG A 75 23.12 -8.53 -4.78
N PRO A 76 21.88 -8.46 -4.26
CA PRO A 76 21.61 -8.63 -2.84
C PRO A 76 22.17 -9.95 -2.33
N ALA A 77 22.84 -9.91 -1.19
CA ALA A 77 23.20 -11.13 -0.47
C ALA A 77 21.94 -11.86 0.00
N SER A 78 22.00 -13.19 0.17
CA SER A 78 20.87 -13.93 0.75
C SER A 78 20.61 -13.41 2.17
N VAL A 79 19.37 -13.02 2.43
CA VAL A 79 18.95 -12.55 3.75
C VAL A 79 19.00 -13.72 4.74
N THR A 80 19.42 -13.42 5.97
CA THR A 80 19.44 -14.38 7.09
C THR A 80 18.35 -14.03 8.10
N GLU A 81 17.98 -14.97 8.95
CA GLU A 81 16.97 -14.77 10.00
C GLU A 81 17.35 -13.61 10.93
N ALA A 82 18.61 -13.58 11.39
CA ALA A 82 19.10 -12.50 12.25
C ALA A 82 19.02 -11.12 11.59
N MET A 83 19.32 -11.02 10.29
CA MET A 83 19.19 -9.76 9.55
C MET A 83 17.74 -9.33 9.45
N LEU A 84 16.84 -10.26 9.10
CA LEU A 84 15.42 -9.97 8.97
C LEU A 84 14.82 -9.52 10.31
N GLU A 85 15.11 -10.23 11.40
CA GLU A 85 14.64 -9.86 12.74
C GLU A 85 15.17 -8.49 13.20
N GLU A 86 16.42 -8.16 12.90
CA GLU A 86 17.01 -6.88 13.25
C GLU A 86 16.35 -5.72 12.49
N VAL A 87 16.17 -5.88 11.18
CA VAL A 87 15.54 -4.88 10.32
C VAL A 87 14.06 -4.71 10.67
N ASP A 88 13.32 -5.81 10.83
CA ASP A 88 11.90 -5.80 11.14
C ASP A 88 11.65 -5.12 12.50
N ARG A 89 12.42 -5.47 13.53
CA ARG A 89 12.34 -4.80 14.85
C ARG A 89 12.65 -3.31 14.76
N ARG A 90 13.67 -2.92 13.98
CA ARG A 90 14.04 -1.52 13.78
C ARG A 90 12.92 -0.73 13.11
N ASN A 91 12.27 -1.33 12.10
CA ASN A 91 11.17 -0.71 11.38
C ASN A 91 9.91 -0.59 12.23
N LEU A 92 9.60 -1.62 13.04
CA LEU A 92 8.49 -1.57 13.99
C LEU A 92 8.71 -0.51 15.09
N SER A 93 9.94 -0.43 15.63
CA SER A 93 10.30 0.58 16.64
C SER A 93 10.17 2.01 16.10
N MET A 94 10.33 2.22 14.79
CA MET A 94 10.11 3.52 14.16
C MET A 94 8.64 3.92 14.18
N LEU A 95 7.71 2.96 13.97
CA LEU A 95 6.27 3.23 14.07
C LEU A 95 5.87 3.55 15.51
N GLU A 96 6.40 2.80 16.49
CA GLU A 96 6.15 3.07 17.91
C GLU A 96 6.66 4.46 18.32
N TYR A 97 7.76 4.95 17.74
CA TYR A 97 8.26 6.29 17.99
C TYR A 97 7.32 7.39 17.45
N LEU A 98 6.69 7.13 16.29
CA LEU A 98 5.75 8.04 15.65
C LEU A 98 4.37 8.03 16.32
N GLU A 99 4.09 7.05 17.19
CA GLU A 99 2.84 6.96 17.92
C GLU A 99 2.73 8.12 18.93
N GLY A 100 1.82 9.05 18.63
CA GLY A 100 1.56 10.23 19.47
C GLY A 100 2.28 11.50 19.01
N ASP A 101 3.05 11.46 17.92
CA ASP A 101 3.53 12.65 17.23
C ASP A 101 2.35 13.45 16.67
N SER A 102 2.50 14.78 16.60
CA SER A 102 1.57 15.61 15.85
C SER A 102 1.70 15.34 14.34
N GLU A 103 0.66 15.67 13.56
CA GLU A 103 0.69 15.51 12.11
C GLU A 103 1.89 16.22 11.45
N GLU A 104 2.24 17.43 11.91
CA GLU A 104 3.40 18.17 11.41
C GLU A 104 4.73 17.44 11.70
N GLU A 105 4.87 16.86 12.90
CA GLU A 105 6.06 16.09 13.30
C GLU A 105 6.16 14.76 12.53
N PHE A 106 5.03 14.10 12.31
CA PHE A 106 4.92 12.89 11.50
C PHE A 106 5.36 13.17 10.05
N LEU A 107 4.76 14.18 9.40
CA LEU A 107 5.09 14.56 8.02
C LEU A 107 6.56 14.96 7.89
N GLY A 108 7.09 15.75 8.83
CA GLY A 108 8.50 16.12 8.87
C GLY A 108 9.44 14.92 8.98
N THR A 109 9.06 13.91 9.77
CA THR A 109 9.85 12.69 9.95
C THR A 109 9.81 11.80 8.71
N VAL A 110 8.62 11.61 8.11
CA VAL A 110 8.46 10.86 6.86
C VAL A 110 9.25 11.51 5.71
N GLN A 111 9.19 12.84 5.60
CA GLN A 111 9.94 13.57 4.58
C GLN A 111 11.46 13.42 4.76
N ALA A 112 11.95 13.56 6.00
CA ALA A 112 13.37 13.37 6.31
C ALA A 112 13.83 11.92 6.04
N LEU A 113 12.98 10.93 6.31
CA LEU A 113 13.22 9.53 5.96
C LEU A 113 13.37 9.40 4.44
N MET A 114 12.39 9.88 3.67
CA MET A 114 12.40 9.79 2.20
C MET A 114 13.61 10.46 1.56
N ASP A 115 14.04 11.62 2.07
CA ASP A 115 15.18 12.35 1.51
C ASP A 115 16.54 11.71 1.82
N SER A 116 16.66 11.00 2.93
CA SER A 116 17.91 10.37 3.37
C SER A 116 18.00 8.86 3.10
N TYR A 117 16.92 8.25 2.60
CA TYR A 117 16.86 6.82 2.36
C TYR A 117 17.79 6.40 1.20
N ASN A 118 18.66 5.42 1.42
CA ASN A 118 19.68 5.02 0.45
C ASN A 118 19.06 4.52 -0.87
N GLN A 119 17.97 3.74 -0.79
CA GLN A 119 17.21 3.24 -1.94
C GLN A 119 15.98 4.09 -2.21
N ARG A 120 16.13 5.43 -2.20
CA ARG A 120 15.04 6.41 -2.34
C ARG A 120 14.11 6.11 -3.52
N GLU A 121 14.64 5.80 -4.69
CA GLU A 121 13.81 5.57 -5.88
C GLU A 121 13.01 4.26 -5.79
N VAL A 122 13.52 3.25 -5.09
CA VAL A 122 12.79 1.99 -4.84
C VAL A 122 11.71 2.20 -3.79
N LEU A 123 12.00 2.97 -2.74
CA LEU A 123 11.02 3.34 -1.72
C LEU A 123 9.92 4.22 -2.32
N ARG A 124 10.28 5.18 -3.17
CA ARG A 124 9.34 6.03 -3.91
C ARG A 124 8.39 5.19 -4.75
N TYR A 125 8.91 4.22 -5.51
CA TYR A 125 8.07 3.26 -6.24
C TYR A 125 7.06 2.56 -5.33
N ALA A 126 7.49 2.07 -4.16
CA ALA A 126 6.60 1.39 -3.23
C ALA A 126 5.49 2.32 -2.70
N VAL A 127 5.81 3.59 -2.42
CA VAL A 127 4.83 4.60 -1.98
C VAL A 127 3.88 4.93 -3.12
N GLU A 128 4.40 5.31 -4.29
CA GLU A 128 3.58 5.71 -5.45
C GLU A 128 2.62 4.60 -5.87
N THR A 129 3.07 3.33 -5.92
CA THR A 129 2.20 2.21 -6.29
C THR A 129 1.14 1.89 -5.24
N LEU A 130 1.41 2.10 -3.94
CA LEU A 130 0.41 1.86 -2.90
C LEU A 130 -0.63 2.98 -2.81
N MET A 131 -0.23 4.22 -3.12
CA MET A 131 -1.12 5.40 -3.09
C MET A 131 -1.75 5.69 -4.47
N GLU A 132 -1.47 4.87 -5.49
CA GLU A 132 -2.07 5.00 -6.82
C GLU A 132 -3.58 4.71 -6.72
N GLY A 133 -4.41 5.75 -6.92
CA GLY A 133 -5.87 5.71 -6.75
C GLY A 133 -6.42 6.80 -5.84
N ASP A 134 -5.62 7.31 -4.90
CA ASP A 134 -6.04 8.37 -3.96
C ASP A 134 -6.09 9.77 -4.61
N GLU A 135 -5.59 9.90 -5.84
CA GLU A 135 -5.62 11.16 -6.61
C GLU A 135 -6.99 11.41 -7.28
N GLU A 136 -7.79 10.36 -7.57
CA GLU A 136 -9.11 10.54 -8.19
C GLU A 136 -10.16 11.00 -7.16
N ASP A 137 -10.07 10.55 -5.90
CA ASP A 137 -11.00 10.94 -4.84
C ASP A 137 -10.84 12.41 -4.39
N PHE A 138 -9.61 12.96 -4.46
CA PHE A 138 -9.35 14.36 -4.12
C PHE A 138 -9.94 15.35 -5.13
N ASP A 139 -10.05 14.96 -6.40
CA ASP A 139 -10.66 15.78 -7.45
C ASP A 139 -12.19 15.65 -7.42
N GLU A 140 -12.75 14.46 -7.11
CA GLU A 140 -14.20 14.25 -7.00
C GLU A 140 -14.84 14.94 -5.78
N GLU A 141 -14.21 14.92 -4.59
CA GLU A 141 -14.71 15.64 -3.41
C GLU A 141 -14.73 17.16 -3.65
N PHE A 142 -13.77 17.70 -4.41
CA PHE A 142 -13.70 19.11 -4.79
C PHE A 142 -14.70 19.52 -5.89
N GLU A 143 -15.14 18.57 -6.73
CA GLU A 143 -16.21 18.78 -7.70
C GLU A 143 -17.60 18.73 -7.04
N LEU A 144 -17.82 17.82 -6.07
CA LEU A 144 -19.08 17.72 -5.32
C LEU A 144 -19.34 18.93 -4.42
N GLU A 145 -18.31 19.48 -3.75
CA GLU A 145 -18.46 20.73 -2.98
C GLU A 145 -18.85 21.94 -3.87
N GLN A 146 -18.44 21.94 -5.14
CA GLN A 146 -18.81 23.01 -6.09
C GLN A 146 -20.20 22.81 -6.71
N GLU A 147 -20.71 21.59 -6.80
CA GLU A 147 -22.08 21.32 -7.25
C GLU A 147 -23.11 21.65 -6.15
N ASP A 148 -22.82 21.37 -4.88
CA ASP A 148 -23.69 21.73 -3.75
C ASP A 148 -23.84 23.26 -3.57
N GLU A 149 -22.78 24.04 -3.79
CA GLU A 149 -22.88 25.52 -3.79
C GLU A 149 -23.73 26.08 -4.96
N LEU A 150 -23.92 25.31 -6.04
CA LEU A 150 -24.70 25.73 -7.21
C LEU A 150 -26.18 25.31 -7.12
N GLU A 151 -26.52 24.29 -6.34
CA GLU A 151 -27.90 23.86 -6.12
C GLU A 151 -28.62 24.68 -5.04
N GLU A 152 -27.92 25.23 -4.04
CA GLU A 152 -28.53 26.10 -3.01
C GLU A 152 -29.08 27.45 -3.57
N GLU A 153 -28.68 27.90 -4.76
CA GLU A 153 -29.23 29.11 -5.39
C GLU A 153 -30.56 28.90 -6.14
N HIS A 154 -31.04 27.64 -6.31
CA HIS A 154 -32.17 27.35 -7.19
C HIS A 154 -33.45 26.80 -6.55
N GLU A 155 -33.51 26.60 -5.23
CA GLU A 155 -34.75 26.25 -4.52
C GLU A 155 -35.38 27.45 -3.80
N HIS A 156 -36.03 28.31 -4.58
CA HIS A 156 -37.13 29.12 -4.05
C HIS A 156 -38.34 29.02 -4.97
N GLU A 157 -39.46 28.63 -4.37
CA GLU A 157 -40.83 28.53 -4.90
C GLU A 157 -41.22 27.19 -5.56
N HIS A 158 -41.67 26.21 -4.76
CA HIS A 158 -43.11 25.88 -4.77
C HIS A 158 -43.54 25.02 -3.56
N ASP A 159 -44.46 25.59 -2.78
CA ASP A 159 -45.30 24.92 -1.77
C ASP A 159 -46.38 24.02 -2.40
N ASP A 160 -46.97 23.20 -1.52
CA ASP A 160 -48.25 22.47 -1.58
C ASP A 160 -48.24 21.06 -2.23
N ASP A 161 -48.13 20.01 -1.41
CA ASP A 161 -49.31 19.36 -0.82
C ASP A 161 -48.89 18.20 0.12
N MET A 162 -49.35 18.28 1.37
CA MET A 162 -49.33 17.18 2.35
C MET A 162 -50.28 16.06 1.89
N ASP A 163 -49.87 14.81 2.08
CA ASP A 163 -50.82 13.77 2.51
C ASP A 163 -50.12 12.77 3.45
N GLU A 164 -50.79 12.53 4.57
CA GLU A 164 -50.45 11.67 5.71
C GLU A 164 -50.37 10.19 5.33
N ILE A 165 -49.33 9.47 5.78
CA ILE A 165 -49.43 8.02 6.09
C ILE A 165 -48.66 7.73 7.39
N GLU A 166 -49.33 6.97 8.25
CA GLU A 166 -49.08 6.66 9.65
C GLU A 166 -47.79 5.85 9.93
N GLU A 167 -47.27 6.05 11.15
CA GLU A 167 -46.12 5.41 11.79
C GLU A 167 -46.45 3.98 12.32
N ASP A 168 -45.36 3.26 12.65
CA ASP A 168 -45.23 2.15 13.62
C ASP A 168 -45.54 0.71 13.12
N GLU A 169 -44.75 -0.34 13.34
CA GLU A 169 -43.62 -0.60 14.26
C GLU A 169 -42.85 -1.86 13.77
N ASP A 170 -41.52 -1.77 13.84
CA ASP A 170 -40.44 -2.77 14.02
C ASP A 170 -40.75 -4.29 14.11
N GLU A 171 -40.05 -5.10 13.30
CA GLU A 171 -39.50 -6.41 13.72
C GLU A 171 -38.13 -6.62 13.04
N ASP A 172 -37.07 -6.33 13.81
CA ASP A 172 -35.76 -7.01 13.87
C ASP A 172 -35.31 -7.83 12.65
N ASP A 173 -34.77 -7.16 11.63
CA ASP A 173 -33.69 -7.74 10.82
C ASP A 173 -32.37 -7.23 11.42
N GLU A 174 -31.76 -8.04 12.29
CA GLU A 174 -30.32 -7.97 12.54
C GLU A 174 -29.64 -8.29 11.20
N ASP A 175 -29.58 -7.30 10.31
CA ASP A 175 -28.62 -7.25 9.24
C ASP A 175 -27.26 -7.21 9.95
N ASP A 176 -26.69 -8.40 10.15
CA ASP A 176 -25.26 -8.59 10.13
C ASP A 176 -24.79 -7.94 8.82
N GLU A 177 -24.47 -6.64 8.88
CA GLU A 177 -23.54 -5.96 7.99
C GLU A 177 -22.19 -6.68 8.17
N LEU A 178 -22.12 -7.93 7.70
CA LEU A 178 -20.91 -8.54 7.26
C LEU A 178 -20.43 -7.59 6.18
N ASP A 179 -19.43 -6.82 6.57
CA ASP A 179 -18.55 -5.96 5.79
C ASP A 179 -18.12 -6.73 4.53
N ASP A 180 -19.02 -6.82 3.54
CA ASP A 180 -18.86 -7.41 2.22
C ASP A 180 -18.06 -6.40 1.37
N GLN A 181 -16.97 -5.88 1.94
CA GLN A 181 -15.95 -5.27 1.12
C GLN A 181 -15.47 -6.35 0.17
N PRO A 182 -15.59 -6.14 -1.15
CA PRO A 182 -15.23 -7.16 -2.10
C PRO A 182 -13.75 -7.50 -1.87
N ASP A 183 -13.46 -8.78 -1.64
CA ASP A 183 -12.13 -9.39 -1.42
C ASP A 183 -11.03 -8.98 -2.45
N GLY A 184 -11.39 -8.17 -3.45
CA GLY A 184 -10.56 -7.61 -4.50
C GLY A 184 -10.08 -6.16 -4.29
N ILE A 185 -10.54 -5.43 -3.27
CA ILE A 185 -10.11 -4.03 -3.02
C ILE A 185 -8.96 -3.98 -2.01
N VAL A 186 -7.98 -3.12 -2.28
CA VAL A 186 -6.90 -2.77 -1.34
C VAL A 186 -7.41 -1.66 -0.45
N ARG A 187 -7.47 -1.88 0.86
CA ARG A 187 -8.01 -0.90 1.81
C ARG A 187 -6.96 0.14 2.17
N ASP A 188 -7.38 1.39 2.29
CA ASP A 188 -6.48 2.52 2.53
C ASP A 188 -5.77 2.45 3.87
N GLU A 189 -6.50 2.05 4.92
CA GLU A 189 -5.95 1.86 6.26
C GLU A 189 -4.85 0.78 6.29
N MET A 190 -4.81 -0.10 5.30
CA MET A 190 -3.85 -1.20 5.19
C MET A 190 -2.60 -0.82 4.39
N LYS A 191 -2.66 0.23 3.56
CA LYS A 191 -1.51 0.71 2.75
C LYS A 191 -0.30 1.04 3.61
N GLY A 192 -0.50 1.64 4.80
CA GLY A 192 0.57 1.96 5.74
C GLY A 192 1.32 0.71 6.26
N MET A 193 0.59 -0.34 6.60
CA MET A 193 1.16 -1.62 7.04
C MET A 193 1.89 -2.33 5.89
N MET A 194 1.33 -2.30 4.68
CA MET A 194 1.99 -2.84 3.49
C MET A 194 3.30 -2.10 3.18
N MET A 195 3.31 -0.77 3.31
CA MET A 195 4.53 0.03 3.15
C MET A 195 5.61 -0.41 4.13
N LEU A 196 5.27 -0.62 5.41
CA LEU A 196 6.20 -1.12 6.42
C LEU A 196 6.83 -2.46 6.01
N TYR A 197 6.01 -3.42 5.56
CA TYR A 197 6.49 -4.73 5.12
C TYR A 197 7.43 -4.62 3.91
N LEU A 198 7.07 -3.79 2.92
CA LEU A 198 7.93 -3.55 1.76
C LEU A 198 9.22 -2.84 2.14
N LYS A 199 9.17 -1.88 3.07
CA LYS A 199 10.37 -1.20 3.60
C LYS A 199 11.30 -2.20 4.29
N THR A 200 10.77 -3.15 5.06
CA THR A 200 11.56 -4.24 5.66
C THR A 200 12.26 -5.08 4.59
N VAL A 201 11.58 -5.38 3.48
CA VAL A 201 12.21 -6.07 2.35
C VAL A 201 13.33 -5.24 1.71
N ILE A 202 13.10 -3.95 1.44
CA ILE A 202 14.12 -3.08 0.83
C ILE A 202 15.36 -2.99 1.74
N ASP A 203 15.15 -2.74 3.04
CA ASP A 203 16.21 -2.64 4.04
C ASP A 203 17.03 -3.93 4.19
N CYS A 204 16.39 -5.11 4.04
CA CYS A 204 17.10 -6.38 4.05
C CYS A 204 17.95 -6.60 2.79
N LEU A 205 17.47 -6.15 1.64
CA LEU A 205 18.15 -6.33 0.36
C LEU A 205 19.28 -5.31 0.12
N ASP A 206 19.28 -4.17 0.83
CA ASP A 206 20.28 -3.10 0.66
C ASP A 206 21.58 -3.29 1.48
N GLN A 207 21.67 -4.37 2.26
CA GLN A 207 22.81 -4.65 3.15
C GLN A 207 24.17 -4.77 2.42
#